data_AF-A0A016TK77-F1
#
_entry.id   AF-A0A016TK77-F1
#
_cell.length_a   1.000
_cell.length_b   1.000
_cell.length_c   1.000
_cell.angle_alpha   90.00
_cell.angle_beta   90.00
_cell.angle_gamma   90.00
#
_symmetry.space_group_name_H-M   'P 1'
#
loop_
_entity.id
_entity.type
_entity.pdbx_description
1 polymer ?
#
loop_
_entity_poly.entity_id
_entity_poly.type
_entity_poly.pdbx_seq_one_letter_code
_entity_poly.pdbx_strand_id
1 'polypeptide(L)'
;MASSQTLLNEVKLYENNSEREQVENMSELFAVLNALECLEKMFSRDYISHEEYKIECFKLLDQYKVAMRLVHGTDVEAFAAKYRLHCPAALERIHEGRPITVKDDKGNLLKNIAVIVEVFITFFDQLKLNVRAVDELYPNLNELYTSINAMSRLPEDFDGKAKVKAWHDRLSKMSASEEITDEEARQMIFELEGAYSSFIKFLHNQQH
;
A
#
# COMPACT_ATOMS: atom_id res chain seq x y z
N MET A 1 18.26 61.00 11.18
CA MET A 1 17.92 60.26 12.41
C MET A 1 16.55 59.60 12.27
N ALA A 2 16.44 58.53 11.47
CA ALA A 2 15.17 57.83 11.22
C ALA A 2 15.27 56.32 11.47
N SER A 3 16.28 55.87 12.22
CA SER A 3 16.55 54.44 12.45
C SER A 3 16.02 53.88 13.78
N SER A 4 15.32 54.66 14.60
CA SER A 4 14.97 54.23 15.97
C SER A 4 13.49 53.96 16.21
N GLN A 5 12.55 54.41 15.36
CA GLN A 5 11.12 54.24 15.63
C GLN A 5 10.61 52.82 15.32
N THR A 6 11.18 52.15 14.33
CA THR A 6 10.84 50.77 13.97
C THR A 6 11.27 49.76 15.04
N LEU A 7 12.29 50.09 15.85
CA LEU A 7 12.75 49.25 16.98
C LEU A 7 11.85 49.38 18.22
N LEU A 8 10.97 50.40 18.26
CA LEU A 8 10.09 50.67 19.41
C LEU A 8 8.73 49.97 19.28
N ASN A 9 8.44 49.37 18.13
CA ASN A 9 7.17 48.71 17.87
C ASN A 9 7.37 47.19 17.82
N GLU A 10 6.44 46.43 18.41
CA GLU A 10 6.45 44.97 18.32
C GLU A 10 6.23 44.52 16.87
N VAL A 11 7.07 43.60 16.41
CA VAL A 11 6.94 42.99 15.09
C VAL A 11 5.79 41.99 15.12
N LYS A 12 4.82 42.17 14.24
CA LYS A 12 3.70 41.24 14.06
C LYS A 12 4.05 40.19 13.01
N LEU A 13 3.48 39.00 13.17
CA LEU A 13 3.67 37.89 12.25
C LEU A 13 2.81 38.02 10.98
N TYR A 14 1.77 38.85 11.03
CA TYR A 14 0.84 39.13 9.94
C TYR A 14 0.22 40.52 10.14
N GLU A 15 -0.19 41.17 9.05
CA GLU A 15 -0.85 42.49 9.05
C GLU A 15 -2.33 42.41 8.61
N ASN A 16 -2.77 41.28 8.05
CA ASN A 16 -4.14 41.08 7.59
C ASN A 16 -4.64 39.64 7.79
N ASN A 17 -5.95 39.43 7.58
CA ASN A 17 -6.59 38.13 7.78
C ASN A 17 -6.05 37.02 6.87
N SER A 18 -5.68 37.35 5.63
CA SER A 18 -5.17 36.36 4.66
C SER A 18 -3.77 35.90 5.05
N GLU A 19 -2.90 36.83 5.48
CA GLU A 19 -1.59 36.48 6.03
C GLU A 19 -1.70 35.66 7.31
N ARG A 20 -2.65 35.98 8.19
CA ARG A 20 -2.91 35.18 9.40
C ARG A 20 -3.28 33.74 9.06
N GLU A 21 -4.23 33.55 8.13
CA GLU A 21 -4.65 32.23 7.68
C GLU A 21 -3.48 31.45 7.06
N GLN A 22 -2.65 32.11 6.25
CA GLN A 22 -1.46 31.48 5.67
C GLN A 22 -0.46 31.05 6.76
N VAL A 23 -0.26 31.87 7.79
CA VAL A 23 0.58 31.55 8.94
C VAL A 23 0.01 30.38 9.73
N GLU A 24 -1.30 30.32 9.95
CA GLU A 24 -1.98 29.20 10.61
C GLU A 24 -1.80 27.90 9.81
N ASN A 25 -2.00 27.91 8.50
CA ASN A 25 -1.76 26.75 7.63
C ASN A 25 -0.31 26.26 7.69
N MET A 26 0.66 27.18 7.65
CA MET A 26 2.08 26.84 7.79
C MET A 26 2.39 26.27 9.18
N SER A 27 1.74 26.77 10.23
CA SER A 27 1.92 26.27 11.60
C SER A 27 1.42 24.84 11.77
N GLU A 28 0.32 24.48 11.10
CA GLU A 28 -0.21 23.11 11.10
C GLU A 28 0.73 22.15 10.38
N LEU A 29 1.24 22.54 9.19
CA LEU A 29 2.25 21.76 8.47
C LEU A 29 3.50 21.54 9.33
N PHE A 30 3.98 22.59 10.01
CA PHE A 30 5.11 22.52 10.93
C PHE A 30 4.86 21.54 12.08
N ALA A 31 3.66 21.58 12.68
CA ALA A 31 3.27 20.70 13.77
C ALA A 31 3.22 19.24 13.33
N VAL A 32 2.58 18.94 12.20
CA VAL A 32 2.48 17.58 11.65
C VAL A 32 3.85 16.99 11.33
N LEU A 33 4.75 17.76 10.71
CA LEU A 33 6.11 17.30 10.42
C LEU A 33 6.89 16.92 11.68
N ASN A 34 6.79 17.74 12.74
CA ASN A 34 7.42 17.44 14.03
C ASN A 34 6.78 16.24 14.74
N ALA A 35 5.46 16.12 14.68
CA ALA A 35 4.74 14.98 15.26
C ALA A 35 5.16 13.67 14.58
N LEU A 36 5.26 13.67 13.24
CA LEU A 36 5.71 12.52 12.47
C LEU A 36 7.16 12.15 12.79
N GLU A 37 8.06 13.13 12.88
CA GLU A 37 9.46 12.90 13.28
C GLU A 37 9.55 12.32 14.70
N CYS A 38 8.72 12.78 15.62
CA CYS A 38 8.65 12.26 16.98
C CYS A 38 8.16 10.81 16.99
N LEU A 39 7.09 10.51 16.24
CA LEU A 39 6.53 9.18 16.12
C LEU A 39 7.55 8.18 15.57
N GLU A 40 8.27 8.53 14.51
CA GLU A 40 9.33 7.69 13.93
C GLU A 40 10.44 7.40 14.97
N LYS A 41 10.85 8.41 15.74
CA LYS A 41 11.84 8.23 16.81
C LYS A 41 11.32 7.35 17.94
N MET A 42 10.06 7.51 18.35
CA MET A 42 9.45 6.68 19.38
C MET A 42 9.39 5.21 18.95
N PHE A 43 8.99 4.96 17.71
CA PHE A 43 8.94 3.61 17.15
C PHE A 43 10.34 2.99 17.03
N SER A 44 11.33 3.75 16.54
CA SER A 44 12.73 3.27 16.45
C SER A 44 13.38 2.91 17.80
N ARG A 45 12.84 3.44 18.90
CA ARG A 45 13.30 3.22 20.28
C ARG A 45 12.41 2.26 21.05
N ASP A 46 11.48 1.59 20.37
CA ASP A 46 10.57 0.60 20.95
C ASP A 46 9.68 1.14 22.09
N TYR A 47 9.31 2.43 22.02
CA TYR A 47 8.42 3.08 23.00
C TYR A 47 6.93 2.96 22.65
N ILE A 48 6.60 2.50 21.45
CA ILE A 48 5.24 2.34 20.95
C ILE A 48 5.14 1.03 20.20
N SER A 49 4.01 0.33 20.34
CA SER A 49 3.79 -0.92 19.62
C SER A 49 3.66 -0.70 18.11
N HIS A 50 3.87 -1.76 17.33
CA HIS A 50 3.76 -1.69 15.87
C HIS A 50 2.35 -1.30 15.39
N GLU A 51 1.31 -1.84 16.03
CA GLU A 51 -0.08 -1.56 15.65
C GLU A 51 -0.46 -0.09 15.94
N GLU A 52 -0.08 0.43 17.10
CA GLU A 52 -0.32 1.84 17.45
C GLU A 52 0.47 2.78 16.53
N TYR A 53 1.74 2.46 16.26
CA TYR A 53 2.57 3.21 15.32
C TYR A 53 1.92 3.29 13.93
N LYS A 54 1.45 2.15 13.41
CA LYS A 54 0.84 2.09 12.07
C LYS A 54 -0.40 2.99 11.98
N ILE A 55 -1.28 2.93 12.98
CA ILE A 55 -2.50 3.74 13.04
C ILE A 55 -2.16 5.23 13.06
N GLU A 56 -1.26 5.65 13.95
CA GLU A 56 -0.91 7.07 14.11
C GLU A 56 -0.09 7.59 12.92
N CYS A 57 0.79 6.78 12.34
CA CYS A 57 1.58 7.16 11.18
C CYS A 57 0.68 7.41 9.95
N PHE A 58 -0.32 6.56 9.70
CA PHE A 58 -1.30 6.81 8.63
C PHE A 58 -2.08 8.11 8.85
N LYS A 59 -2.55 8.37 10.07
CA LYS A 59 -3.25 9.62 10.41
C LYS A 59 -2.37 10.84 10.13
N LEU A 60 -1.12 10.84 10.59
CA LEU A 60 -0.18 11.94 10.40
C LEU A 60 0.18 12.14 8.92
N LEU A 61 0.34 11.06 8.15
CA LEU A 61 0.59 11.15 6.70
C LEU A 61 -0.60 11.76 5.96
N ASP A 62 -1.84 11.43 6.33
CA ASP A 62 -3.03 12.02 5.72
C ASP A 62 -3.22 13.49 6.15
N GLN A 63 -2.95 13.83 7.41
CA GLN A 63 -2.91 15.22 7.88
C GLN A 63 -1.85 16.03 7.13
N TYR A 64 -0.66 15.47 6.90
CA TYR A 64 0.40 16.09 6.12
C TYR A 64 -0.09 16.41 4.69
N LYS A 65 -0.72 15.45 4.00
CA LYS A 65 -1.25 15.68 2.64
C LYS A 65 -2.24 16.83 2.61
N VAL A 66 -3.10 16.96 3.62
CA VAL A 66 -4.07 18.05 3.72
C VAL A 66 -3.35 19.37 3.99
N ALA A 67 -2.48 19.42 5.00
CA ALA A 67 -1.73 20.63 5.37
C ALA A 67 -0.86 21.14 4.20
N MET A 68 -0.18 20.25 3.50
CA MET A 68 0.67 20.58 2.35
C MET A 68 -0.13 21.19 1.18
N ARG A 69 -1.40 20.82 1.00
CA ARG A 69 -2.27 21.42 -0.03
C ARG A 69 -2.71 22.84 0.31
N LEU A 70 -2.76 23.18 1.60
CA LEU A 70 -3.14 24.51 2.10
C LEU A 70 -1.95 25.47 2.13
N VAL A 71 -0.71 24.95 2.15
CA VAL A 71 0.50 25.77 2.09
C VAL A 71 0.96 25.93 0.64
N HIS A 72 0.75 27.12 0.08
CA HIS A 72 1.17 27.44 -1.28
C HIS A 72 2.65 27.83 -1.41
N GLY A 73 3.24 27.56 -2.59
CA GLY A 73 4.54 28.12 -3.00
C GLY A 73 5.78 27.48 -2.38
N THR A 74 5.67 26.27 -1.84
CA THR A 74 6.79 25.49 -1.30
C THR A 74 6.54 23.99 -1.52
N ASP A 75 7.60 23.20 -1.54
CA ASP A 75 7.54 21.76 -1.26
C ASP A 75 7.96 21.50 0.19
N VAL A 76 7.90 20.24 0.62
CA VAL A 76 8.15 19.87 2.02
C VAL A 76 9.62 20.03 2.39
N GLU A 77 10.54 19.75 1.47
CA GLU A 77 11.98 19.88 1.67
C GLU A 77 12.40 21.36 1.81
N ALA A 78 11.90 22.22 0.92
CA ALA A 78 12.14 23.67 0.98
C ALA A 78 11.48 24.28 2.23
N PHE A 79 10.30 23.79 2.62
CA PHE A 79 9.64 24.22 3.85
C PHE A 79 10.48 23.86 5.09
N ALA A 80 10.92 22.59 5.18
CA ALA A 80 11.77 22.13 6.27
C ALA A 80 13.07 22.93 6.35
N ALA A 81 13.72 23.21 5.22
CA ALA A 81 14.93 24.03 5.16
C ALA A 81 14.68 25.48 5.60
N LYS A 82 13.61 26.12 5.09
CA LYS A 82 13.26 27.52 5.39
C LYS A 82 13.01 27.74 6.87
N TYR A 83 12.27 26.82 7.51
CA TYR A 83 11.92 26.91 8.93
C TYR A 83 12.87 26.13 9.84
N ARG A 84 13.96 25.58 9.30
CA ARG A 84 14.99 24.83 10.02
C ARG A 84 14.43 23.65 10.82
N LEU A 85 13.45 22.93 10.27
CA LEU A 85 13.00 21.67 10.85
C LEU A 85 14.04 20.58 10.55
N HIS A 86 14.55 19.96 11.60
CA HIS A 86 15.37 18.76 11.48
C HIS A 86 14.46 17.52 11.61
N CYS A 87 13.85 17.13 10.48
CA CYS A 87 12.90 16.01 10.41
C CYS A 87 13.24 14.94 9.36
N PRO A 88 14.49 14.40 9.32
CA PRO A 88 14.89 13.46 8.27
C PRO A 88 14.06 12.18 8.24
N ALA A 89 13.61 11.66 9.39
CA ALA A 89 12.80 10.44 9.41
C ALA A 89 11.38 10.71 8.90
N ALA A 90 10.81 11.87 9.25
CA ALA A 90 9.52 12.29 8.71
C ALA A 90 9.57 12.50 7.18
N LEU A 91 10.65 13.09 6.66
CA LEU A 91 10.82 13.31 5.22
C LEU A 91 10.92 11.99 4.45
N GLU A 92 11.72 11.04 4.93
CA GLU A 92 11.78 9.67 4.35
C GLU A 92 10.40 9.01 4.38
N ARG A 93 9.69 9.11 5.51
CA ARG A 93 8.33 8.56 5.67
C ARG A 93 7.33 9.18 4.70
N ILE A 94 7.40 10.49 4.51
CA ILE A 94 6.57 11.22 3.54
C ILE A 94 6.89 10.79 2.11
N HIS A 95 8.17 10.63 1.77
CA HIS A 95 8.61 10.18 0.46
C HIS A 95 8.09 8.76 0.14
N GLU A 96 8.10 7.86 1.14
CA GLU A 96 7.57 6.50 0.99
C GLU A 96 6.03 6.44 0.96
N GLY A 97 5.34 7.36 1.64
CA GLY A 97 3.88 7.52 1.62
C GLY A 97 3.05 6.46 2.36
N ARG A 98 3.68 5.57 3.12
CA ARG A 98 3.10 4.52 3.99
C ARG A 98 3.85 4.49 5.32
N PRO A 99 3.51 3.76 6.40
CA PRO A 99 4.38 3.59 7.60
C PRO A 99 5.56 2.62 7.37
N ILE A 100 6.56 2.60 8.27
CA ILE A 100 7.63 1.58 8.25
C ILE A 100 6.92 0.23 8.38
N THR A 101 6.86 -0.51 7.27
CA THR A 101 6.44 -1.90 7.30
C THR A 101 7.61 -2.70 7.86
N VAL A 102 7.63 -2.92 9.18
CA VAL A 102 7.99 -4.28 9.63
C VAL A 102 6.98 -5.16 8.91
N LYS A 103 7.44 -6.22 8.22
CA LYS A 103 6.65 -7.08 7.33
C LYS A 103 5.55 -7.85 8.10
N ASP A 104 4.66 -7.19 8.83
CA ASP A 104 3.54 -7.80 9.51
C ASP A 104 2.29 -7.68 8.64
N ASP A 105 2.34 -8.44 7.54
CA ASP A 105 1.22 -8.69 6.66
C ASP A 105 0.12 -9.52 7.34
N LYS A 106 0.22 -9.99 8.59
CA LYS A 106 -0.67 -11.07 9.11
C LYS A 106 -2.18 -10.81 8.88
N GLY A 107 -2.67 -9.59 9.09
CA GLY A 107 -4.07 -9.25 8.85
C GLY A 107 -4.48 -9.23 7.37
N ASN A 108 -3.60 -8.76 6.48
CA ASN A 108 -3.83 -8.79 5.04
C ASN A 108 -3.51 -10.16 4.44
N LEU A 109 -2.59 -10.90 5.04
CA LEU A 109 -2.08 -12.19 4.63
C LEU A 109 -3.12 -13.27 4.87
N LEU A 110 -3.72 -13.35 6.06
CA LEU A 110 -4.78 -14.33 6.33
C LEU A 110 -5.96 -14.11 5.41
N LYS A 111 -6.32 -12.85 5.13
CA LYS A 111 -7.34 -12.50 4.14
C LYS A 111 -6.93 -12.92 2.72
N ASN A 112 -5.72 -12.60 2.29
CA ASN A 112 -5.21 -12.97 0.96
C ASN A 112 -5.10 -14.49 0.81
N ILE A 113 -4.69 -15.21 1.85
CA ILE A 113 -4.66 -16.68 1.88
C ILE A 113 -6.07 -17.22 1.71
N ALA A 114 -7.04 -16.72 2.49
CA ALA A 114 -8.43 -17.16 2.41
C ALA A 114 -8.99 -16.96 0.99
N VAL A 115 -8.79 -15.76 0.42
CA VAL A 115 -9.23 -15.45 -0.96
C VAL A 115 -8.55 -16.37 -1.98
N ILE A 116 -7.23 -16.57 -1.92
CA ILE A 116 -6.54 -17.44 -2.88
C ILE A 116 -7.04 -18.88 -2.78
N VAL A 117 -7.20 -19.43 -1.57
CA VAL A 117 -7.69 -20.80 -1.36
C VAL A 117 -9.14 -20.94 -1.85
N GLU A 118 -10.00 -19.97 -1.53
CA GLU A 118 -11.39 -19.93 -1.99
C GLU A 118 -11.46 -19.94 -3.51
N VAL A 119 -10.76 -19.03 -4.18
CA VAL A 119 -10.79 -18.91 -5.64
C VAL A 119 -10.19 -20.15 -6.33
N PHE A 120 -9.14 -20.77 -5.78
CA PHE A 120 -8.65 -22.06 -6.28
C PHE A 120 -9.74 -23.14 -6.25
N ILE A 121 -10.43 -23.30 -5.11
CA ILE A 121 -11.48 -24.30 -4.95
C ILE A 121 -12.64 -24.02 -5.91
N THR A 122 -13.13 -22.77 -5.95
CA THR A 122 -14.20 -22.36 -6.85
C THR A 122 -13.85 -22.63 -8.31
N PHE A 123 -12.62 -22.32 -8.72
CA PHE A 123 -12.17 -22.56 -10.10
C PHE A 123 -12.06 -24.05 -10.42
N PHE A 124 -11.56 -24.88 -9.50
CA PHE A 124 -11.56 -26.33 -9.67
C PHE A 124 -12.97 -26.91 -9.78
N ASP A 125 -13.91 -26.41 -8.98
CA ASP A 125 -15.30 -26.85 -9.01
C ASP A 125 -15.96 -26.50 -10.34
N GLN A 126 -15.72 -25.31 -10.89
CA GLN A 126 -16.17 -24.94 -12.25
C GLN A 126 -15.68 -25.94 -13.30
N LEU A 127 -14.39 -26.25 -13.31
CA LEU A 127 -13.82 -27.20 -14.27
C LEU A 127 -14.40 -28.61 -14.10
N LYS A 128 -14.61 -29.07 -12.85
CA LYS A 128 -15.20 -30.39 -12.53
C LYS A 128 -16.69 -30.47 -12.87
N LEU A 129 -17.42 -29.36 -12.84
CA LEU A 129 -18.83 -29.25 -13.25
C LEU A 129 -19.00 -29.10 -14.77
N ASN A 130 -17.93 -29.28 -15.54
CA ASN A 130 -17.93 -29.13 -17.00
C ASN A 130 -18.19 -27.70 -17.51
N VAL A 131 -17.86 -26.68 -16.71
CA VAL A 131 -17.81 -25.29 -17.21
C VAL A 131 -16.61 -25.17 -18.15
N ARG A 132 -16.85 -24.65 -19.36
CA ARG A 132 -15.83 -24.52 -20.42
C ARG A 132 -15.78 -23.14 -21.06
N ALA A 133 -16.86 -22.37 -20.98
CA ALA A 133 -16.96 -21.04 -21.57
C ALA A 133 -15.97 -20.07 -20.91
N VAL A 134 -15.28 -19.28 -21.74
CA VAL A 134 -14.24 -18.35 -21.31
C VAL A 134 -14.82 -17.25 -20.41
N ASP A 135 -16.00 -16.73 -20.72
CA ASP A 135 -16.66 -15.70 -19.90
C ASP A 135 -17.05 -16.18 -18.50
N GLU A 136 -17.29 -17.48 -18.33
CA GLU A 136 -17.56 -18.09 -17.02
C GLU A 136 -16.27 -18.44 -16.24
N LEU A 137 -15.21 -18.84 -16.93
CA LEU A 137 -13.94 -19.26 -16.32
C LEU A 137 -12.99 -18.09 -16.03
N TYR A 138 -12.83 -17.18 -16.99
CA TYR A 138 -11.82 -16.13 -16.95
C TYR A 138 -11.96 -15.17 -15.74
N PRO A 139 -13.16 -14.79 -15.26
CA PRO A 139 -13.27 -13.92 -14.09
C PRO A 139 -12.58 -14.47 -12.85
N ASN A 140 -12.82 -15.75 -12.52
CA ASN A 140 -12.20 -16.41 -11.36
C ASN A 140 -10.71 -16.63 -11.58
N LEU A 141 -10.27 -16.98 -12.80
CA LEU A 141 -8.85 -17.10 -13.10
C LEU A 141 -8.12 -15.76 -13.00
N ASN A 142 -8.75 -14.66 -13.39
CA ASN A 142 -8.22 -13.31 -13.28
C ASN A 142 -8.14 -12.85 -11.82
N GLU A 143 -9.16 -13.16 -11.01
CA GLU A 143 -9.12 -12.91 -9.58
C GLU A 143 -8.01 -13.72 -8.89
N LEU A 144 -7.85 -15.00 -9.25
CA LEU A 144 -6.77 -15.84 -8.75
C LEU A 144 -5.39 -15.26 -9.09
N TYR A 145 -5.18 -14.89 -10.35
CA TYR A 145 -3.95 -14.27 -10.81
C TYR A 145 -3.66 -12.98 -10.06
N THR A 146 -4.65 -12.10 -9.93
CA THR A 146 -4.50 -10.81 -9.23
C THR A 146 -4.19 -11.02 -7.76
N SER A 147 -4.89 -11.94 -7.10
CA SER A 147 -4.72 -12.24 -5.66
C SER A 147 -3.34 -12.83 -5.36
N ILE A 148 -2.85 -13.74 -6.20
CA ILE A 148 -1.49 -14.29 -6.07
C ILE A 148 -0.44 -13.19 -6.28
N ASN A 149 -0.63 -12.31 -7.26
CA ASN A 149 0.30 -11.20 -7.51
C ASN A 149 0.30 -10.15 -6.39
N ALA A 150 -0.82 -9.96 -5.70
CA ALA A 150 -0.94 -9.03 -4.59
C ALA A 150 -0.29 -9.55 -3.30
N MET A 151 0.04 -10.84 -3.21
CA MET A 151 0.66 -11.43 -2.02
C MET A 151 2.17 -11.18 -2.00
N SER A 152 2.58 -10.11 -1.34
CA SER A 152 3.98 -9.68 -1.12
C SER A 152 4.90 -10.74 -0.51
N ARG A 153 4.35 -11.72 0.23
CA ARG A 153 5.13 -12.79 0.87
C ARG A 153 5.49 -13.94 -0.06
N LEU A 154 4.86 -14.06 -1.23
CA LEU A 154 5.23 -15.10 -2.17
C LEU A 154 6.58 -14.77 -2.82
N PRO A 155 7.48 -15.76 -2.96
CA PRO A 155 8.70 -15.59 -3.74
C PRO A 155 8.41 -15.12 -5.17
N GLU A 156 9.27 -14.27 -5.74
CA GLU A 156 9.11 -13.81 -7.12
C GLU A 156 9.14 -14.97 -8.14
N ASP A 157 9.88 -16.02 -7.81
CA ASP A 157 10.05 -17.26 -8.58
C ASP A 157 9.07 -18.37 -8.17
N PHE A 158 7.98 -18.05 -7.47
CA PHE A 158 6.97 -19.02 -7.08
C PHE A 158 6.33 -19.69 -8.32
N ASP A 159 6.63 -20.99 -8.52
CA ASP A 159 6.19 -21.79 -9.68
C ASP A 159 4.67 -21.72 -9.94
N GLY A 160 3.86 -21.69 -8.87
CA GLY A 160 2.40 -21.58 -9.00
C GLY A 160 1.94 -20.29 -9.70
N LYS A 161 2.71 -19.19 -9.56
CA LYS A 161 2.44 -17.92 -10.22
C LYS A 161 2.61 -18.03 -11.73
N ALA A 162 3.67 -18.70 -12.18
CA ALA A 162 3.94 -18.90 -13.60
C ALA A 162 2.86 -19.75 -14.28
N LYS A 163 2.39 -20.82 -13.61
CA LYS A 163 1.31 -21.68 -14.10
C LYS A 163 -0.02 -20.95 -14.22
N VAL A 164 -0.44 -20.23 -13.17
CA VAL A 164 -1.67 -19.42 -13.20
C VAL A 164 -1.59 -18.35 -14.30
N LYS A 165 -0.42 -17.69 -14.43
CA LYS A 165 -0.19 -16.69 -15.49
C LYS A 165 -0.33 -17.28 -16.88
N ALA A 166 0.21 -18.47 -17.14
CA ALA A 166 0.15 -19.09 -18.45
C ALA A 166 -1.30 -19.32 -18.92
N TRP A 167 -2.16 -19.81 -18.03
CA TRP A 167 -3.59 -19.98 -18.32
C TRP A 167 -4.34 -18.65 -18.42
N HIS A 168 -4.01 -17.68 -17.56
CA HIS A 168 -4.58 -16.33 -17.62
C HIS A 168 -4.28 -15.64 -18.96
N ASP A 169 -3.01 -15.65 -19.39
CA ASP A 169 -2.56 -15.07 -20.66
C ASP A 169 -3.16 -15.81 -21.88
N ARG A 170 -3.55 -17.07 -21.71
CA ARG A 170 -4.21 -17.87 -22.74
C ARG A 170 -5.68 -17.48 -22.86
N LEU A 171 -6.44 -17.55 -21.77
CA LEU A 171 -7.88 -17.25 -21.78
C LEU A 171 -8.18 -15.78 -22.09
N SER A 172 -7.29 -14.86 -21.67
CA SER A 172 -7.44 -13.43 -21.99
C SER A 172 -7.38 -13.08 -23.48
N LYS A 173 -6.87 -14.00 -24.32
CA LYS A 173 -6.80 -13.85 -25.78
C LYS A 173 -7.98 -14.50 -26.50
N MET A 174 -8.80 -15.26 -25.79
CA MET A 174 -9.99 -15.91 -26.32
C MET A 174 -11.19 -14.95 -26.17
N SER A 175 -12.15 -15.07 -27.07
CA SER A 175 -13.42 -14.36 -26.99
C SER A 175 -14.30 -14.97 -25.90
N ALA A 176 -15.22 -14.16 -25.36
CA ALA A 176 -16.12 -14.55 -24.28
C ALA A 176 -16.90 -15.85 -24.58
N SER A 177 -17.32 -16.05 -25.83
CA SER A 177 -18.12 -17.20 -26.28
C SER A 177 -17.30 -18.42 -26.69
N GLU A 178 -15.97 -18.33 -26.71
CA GLU A 178 -15.14 -19.51 -26.95
C GLU A 178 -15.14 -20.42 -25.72
N GLU A 179 -14.99 -21.71 -25.97
CA GLU A 179 -14.90 -22.74 -24.93
C GLU A 179 -13.52 -23.41 -24.98
N ILE A 180 -13.00 -23.77 -23.80
CA ILE A 180 -11.86 -24.68 -23.74
C ILE A 180 -12.31 -26.12 -23.99
N THR A 181 -11.43 -26.93 -24.58
CA THR A 181 -11.67 -28.35 -24.77
C THR A 181 -11.56 -29.13 -23.46
N ASP A 182 -12.13 -30.34 -23.40
CA ASP A 182 -12.00 -31.21 -22.23
C ASP A 182 -10.54 -31.61 -21.92
N GLU A 183 -9.71 -31.72 -22.96
CA GLU A 183 -8.27 -31.99 -22.79
C GLU A 183 -7.56 -30.80 -22.14
N GLU A 184 -7.89 -29.58 -22.57
CA GLU A 184 -7.38 -28.35 -21.96
C GLU A 184 -7.85 -28.18 -20.52
N ALA A 185 -9.12 -28.49 -20.24
CA ALA A 185 -9.65 -28.46 -18.88
C ALA A 185 -8.91 -29.44 -17.96
N ARG A 186 -8.63 -30.66 -18.42
CA ARG A 186 -7.84 -31.66 -17.66
C ARG A 186 -6.41 -31.19 -17.41
N GLN A 187 -5.75 -30.63 -18.43
CA GLN A 187 -4.40 -30.11 -18.29
C GLN A 187 -4.37 -28.91 -17.33
N MET A 188 -5.36 -28.03 -17.41
CA MET A 188 -5.50 -26.87 -16.52
C MET A 188 -5.71 -27.31 -15.06
N ILE A 189 -6.57 -28.30 -14.81
CA ILE A 189 -6.75 -28.88 -13.47
C ILE A 189 -5.40 -29.40 -12.95
N PHE A 190 -4.70 -30.23 -13.72
CA PHE A 190 -3.43 -30.82 -13.29
C PHE A 190 -2.37 -29.76 -12.92
N GLU A 191 -2.18 -28.75 -13.77
CA GLU A 191 -1.19 -27.70 -13.53
C GLU A 191 -1.56 -26.82 -12.33
N LEU A 192 -2.83 -26.43 -12.22
CA LEU A 192 -3.31 -25.59 -11.13
C LEU A 192 -3.39 -26.35 -9.80
N GLU A 193 -3.66 -27.66 -9.78
CA GLU A 193 -3.52 -28.50 -8.58
C GLU A 193 -2.07 -28.55 -8.10
N GLY A 194 -1.12 -28.60 -9.04
CA GLY A 194 0.31 -28.45 -8.73
C GLY A 194 0.65 -27.07 -8.15
N ALA A 195 0.07 -26.00 -8.69
CA ALA A 195 0.23 -24.64 -8.16
C ALA A 195 -0.35 -24.50 -6.75
N TYR A 196 -1.58 -24.99 -6.52
CA TYR A 196 -2.24 -25.01 -5.23
C TYR A 196 -1.45 -25.82 -4.19
N SER A 197 -0.97 -27.01 -4.55
CA SER A 197 -0.15 -27.84 -3.67
C SER A 197 1.14 -27.13 -3.26
N SER A 198 1.77 -26.41 -4.19
CA SER A 198 2.96 -25.61 -3.91
C SER A 198 2.64 -24.43 -3.00
N PHE A 199 1.47 -23.82 -3.16
CA PHE A 199 0.98 -22.74 -2.31
C PHE A 199 0.75 -23.23 -0.87
N ILE A 200 0.04 -24.35 -0.68
CA ILE A 200 -0.18 -24.94 0.64
C ILE A 200 1.14 -25.34 1.31
N LYS A 201 2.09 -25.94 0.57
CA LYS A 201 3.44 -26.24 1.08
C LYS A 201 4.17 -24.97 1.53
N PHE A 202 4.09 -23.89 0.76
CA PHE A 202 4.65 -22.60 1.14
C PHE A 202 4.04 -22.11 2.46
N LEU A 203 2.71 -22.15 2.62
CA LEU A 203 2.05 -21.72 3.85
C LEU A 203 2.44 -22.53 5.07
N HIS A 204 2.59 -23.85 4.96
CA HIS A 204 3.05 -24.70 6.06
C HIS A 204 4.51 -24.40 6.45
N ASN A 205 5.37 -24.12 5.48
CA ASN A 205 6.77 -23.78 5.74
C ASN A 205 6.97 -22.41 6.41
N GLN A 206 5.94 -21.56 6.47
CA GLN A 206 5.99 -20.23 7.10
C GLN A 206 5.55 -20.25 8.58
N GLN A 207 5.22 -21.43 9.16
CA GLN A 207 4.81 -21.56 10.57
C GLN A 207 5.97 -21.84 11.55
N HIS A 208 7.23 -21.79 11.07
CA HIS A 208 8.46 -21.89 11.87
C HIS A 208 9.34 -20.66 11.63
#